data_AF-A0A9P0GFZ0-F1
#
_entry.id   AF-A0A9P0GFZ0-F1
#
_cell.length_a   1.000
_cell.length_b   1.000
_cell.length_c   1.000
_cell.angle_alpha   90.00
_cell.angle_beta   90.00
_cell.angle_gamma   90.00
#
_symmetry.space_group_name_H-M   'P 1'
#
loop_
_entity.id
_entity.type
_entity.pdbx_description
1 polymer ?
#
loop_
_entity_poly.entity_id
_entity_poly.type
_entity_poly.pdbx_seq_one_letter_code
_entity_poly.pdbx_strand_id
1 'polypeptide(L)'
;MVNTPLKIVQAYQTRWMSIESVVCRILDQWLELKTHFSIVQNEERCFAAQTLYGMYQDEQNCALLWFLRDILTEVQRINKLFESNDANPTKLHSELVSLIETLVSKITIPRFNKINIFKENIKNYLDKRCHLGYKFESILQKLKDDNHLREEDENYLRERAINFVGKLIEELKSRLPENLEVMEKVSYISVGNSFSHNKPSLVPLLQFFNKPEQDIDPIENLSRIHLIE
;
A
#
# COMPACT_ATOMS: atom_id res chain seq x y z
N MET A 1 29.43 21.64 8.15
CA MET A 1 28.93 20.95 6.94
C MET A 1 27.78 21.79 6.41
N VAL A 2 27.89 22.30 5.18
CA VAL A 2 26.81 23.07 4.55
C VAL A 2 25.72 22.06 4.19
N ASN A 3 24.59 22.08 4.91
CA ASN A 3 23.41 21.26 4.57
C ASN A 3 22.83 21.82 3.27
N THR A 4 23.22 21.23 2.15
CA THR A 4 22.59 21.52 0.85
C THR A 4 21.14 21.05 0.93
N PRO A 5 20.14 21.92 0.71
CA PRO A 5 18.74 21.51 0.80
C PRO A 5 18.44 20.45 -0.26
N LEU A 6 17.74 19.38 0.15
CA LEU A 6 17.25 18.37 -0.79
C LEU A 6 16.30 19.04 -1.79
N LYS A 7 16.50 18.76 -3.08
CA LYS A 7 15.60 19.26 -4.13
C LYS A 7 14.28 18.49 -4.03
N ILE A 8 13.13 19.17 -4.04
CA ILE A 8 11.84 18.48 -4.21
C ILE A 8 11.81 17.86 -5.60
N VAL A 9 11.54 16.56 -5.73
CA VAL A 9 11.33 15.94 -7.05
C VAL A 9 10.00 16.45 -7.58
N GLN A 10 9.95 16.85 -8.84
CA GLN A 10 8.68 17.16 -9.47
C GLN A 10 7.82 15.88 -9.54
N ALA A 11 6.61 15.94 -8.98
CA ALA A 11 5.62 14.88 -9.18
C ALA A 11 5.21 14.90 -10.67
N TYR A 12 5.55 13.83 -11.40
CA TYR A 12 5.15 13.69 -12.80
C TYR A 12 3.94 12.77 -12.91
N GLN A 13 2.94 13.17 -13.70
CA GLN A 13 1.69 12.43 -13.91
C GLN A 13 1.90 10.98 -14.40
N THR A 14 3.02 10.70 -15.08
CA THR A 14 3.37 9.37 -15.60
C THR A 14 4.38 8.60 -14.73
N ARG A 15 4.83 9.15 -13.60
CA ARG A 15 5.78 8.51 -12.67
C ARG A 15 5.25 8.58 -11.25
N TRP A 16 4.22 7.81 -10.97
CA TRP A 16 3.73 7.53 -9.62
C TRP A 16 4.85 7.19 -8.60
N MET A 17 5.93 6.55 -9.04
CA MET A 17 7.17 6.30 -8.27
C MET A 17 7.78 7.59 -7.67
N SER A 18 7.52 8.75 -8.26
CA SER A 18 8.00 10.04 -7.75
C SER A 18 7.18 10.55 -6.57
N ILE A 19 5.91 10.14 -6.43
CA ILE A 19 4.99 10.70 -5.43
C ILE A 19 5.42 10.34 -4.01
N GLU A 20 5.80 9.07 -3.77
CA GLU A 20 6.37 8.64 -2.48
C GLU A 20 7.60 9.48 -2.14
N SER A 21 8.55 9.60 -3.08
CA SER A 21 9.75 10.41 -2.87
C SER A 21 9.44 11.90 -2.66
N VAL A 22 8.40 12.45 -3.27
CA VAL A 22 7.97 13.84 -3.06
C VAL A 22 7.45 13.98 -1.62
N VAL A 23 6.53 13.11 -1.21
CA VAL A 23 5.92 13.14 0.13
C VAL A 23 7.00 13.00 1.20
N CYS A 24 7.93 12.05 1.04
CA CYS A 24 9.06 11.90 1.95
C CYS A 24 9.90 13.18 2.06
N ARG A 25 10.28 13.80 0.93
CA ARG A 25 11.07 15.05 0.96
C ARG A 25 10.33 16.22 1.59
N ILE A 26 9.02 16.33 1.33
CA ILE A 26 8.18 17.37 1.96
C ILE A 26 8.16 17.19 3.48
N LEU A 27 8.01 15.95 3.96
CA LEU A 27 8.01 15.66 5.40
C LEU A 27 9.39 15.86 6.04
N ASP A 28 10.46 15.44 5.35
CA ASP A 28 11.84 15.60 5.83
C ASP A 28 12.26 17.06 5.95
N GLN A 29 11.67 17.94 5.11
CA GLN A 29 11.95 19.37 5.08
C GLN A 29 10.77 20.21 5.58
N TRP A 30 9.84 19.62 6.35
CA TRP A 30 8.57 20.27 6.71
C TRP A 30 8.81 21.60 7.41
N LEU A 31 9.72 21.62 8.39
CA LEU A 31 10.05 22.81 9.16
C LEU A 31 10.72 23.88 8.29
N GLU A 32 11.68 23.48 7.47
CA GLU A 32 12.42 24.36 6.55
C GLU A 32 11.48 24.99 5.52
N LEU A 33 10.55 24.22 4.96
CA LEU A 33 9.54 24.71 4.01
C LEU A 33 8.59 25.67 4.68
N LYS A 34 8.11 25.35 5.89
CA LYS A 34 7.26 26.22 6.70
C LYS A 34 7.96 27.56 6.99
N THR A 35 9.23 27.54 7.36
CA THR A 35 10.04 28.75 7.60
C THR A 35 10.29 29.53 6.31
N HIS A 36 10.66 28.84 5.22
CA HIS A 36 10.95 29.48 3.95
C HIS A 36 9.72 30.23 3.42
N PHE A 37 8.56 29.59 3.35
CA PHE A 37 7.34 30.24 2.87
C PHE A 37 6.83 31.33 3.83
N SER A 38 7.17 31.26 5.12
CA SER A 38 6.91 32.35 6.08
C SER A 38 7.65 33.63 5.72
N ILE A 39 8.86 33.52 5.17
CA ILE A 39 9.70 34.66 4.78
C ILE A 39 9.24 35.16 3.40
N VAL A 40 9.15 34.26 2.43
CA VAL A 40 8.84 34.59 1.02
C VAL A 40 7.48 35.27 0.87
N GLN A 41 6.45 34.87 1.63
CA GLN A 41 5.14 35.52 1.53
C GLN A 41 5.19 37.02 1.90
N ASN A 42 6.09 37.39 2.83
CA ASN A 42 6.23 38.75 3.32
C ASN A 42 7.09 39.61 2.38
N GLU A 43 8.10 39.00 1.77
CA GLU A 43 9.07 39.70 0.91
C GLU A 43 8.57 39.83 -0.54
N GLU A 44 8.00 38.78 -1.11
CA GLU A 44 7.72 38.71 -2.56
C GLU A 44 6.25 38.97 -2.93
N ARG A 45 5.35 39.14 -1.94
CA ARG A 45 3.88 39.28 -2.14
C ARG A 45 3.30 38.23 -3.09
N CYS A 46 3.89 37.04 -3.10
CA CYS A 46 3.51 35.96 -3.99
C CYS A 46 2.31 35.18 -3.42
N PHE A 47 1.20 35.18 -4.14
CA PHE A 47 -0.03 34.46 -3.74
C PHE A 47 0.21 32.95 -3.57
N ALA A 48 1.06 32.36 -4.41
CA ALA A 48 1.41 30.95 -4.29
C ALA A 48 2.21 30.67 -2.99
N ALA A 49 3.15 31.55 -2.64
CA ALA A 49 3.90 31.42 -1.39
C ALA A 49 2.99 31.57 -0.15
N GLN A 50 2.03 32.50 -0.19
CA GLN A 50 1.03 32.66 0.87
C GLN A 50 0.14 31.43 1.02
N THR A 51 -0.31 30.86 -0.11
CA THR A 51 -1.12 29.62 -0.11
C THR A 51 -0.33 28.45 0.47
N LEU A 52 0.92 28.26 0.05
CA LEU A 52 1.80 27.22 0.55
C LEU A 52 2.09 27.40 2.03
N TYR A 53 2.40 28.62 2.48
CA TYR A 53 2.56 28.92 3.90
C TYR A 53 1.33 28.52 4.71
N GLY A 54 0.13 28.88 4.25
CA GLY A 54 -1.12 28.45 4.88
C GLY A 54 -1.25 26.92 4.98
N MET A 55 -0.90 26.20 3.92
CA MET A 55 -0.92 24.72 3.90
C MET A 55 0.08 24.10 4.90
N TYR A 56 1.29 24.66 5.03
CA TYR A 56 2.33 24.20 5.96
C TYR A 56 2.06 24.61 7.42
N GLN A 57 1.27 25.66 7.65
CA GLN A 57 0.84 26.04 9.00
C GLN A 57 -0.22 25.08 9.56
N ASP A 58 -1.02 24.47 8.68
CA ASP A 58 -2.02 23.50 9.05
C ASP A 58 -1.40 22.11 9.29
N GLU A 59 -1.25 21.76 10.57
CA GLU A 59 -0.72 20.47 11.01
C GLU A 59 -1.63 19.28 10.63
N GLN A 60 -2.90 19.52 10.27
CA GLN A 60 -3.76 18.47 9.72
C GLN A 60 -3.25 17.99 8.35
N ASN A 61 -2.70 18.89 7.53
CA ASN A 61 -2.05 18.51 6.27
C ASN A 61 -0.77 17.70 6.53
N CYS A 62 -0.02 18.06 7.56
CA CYS A 62 1.15 17.29 8.01
C CYS A 62 0.74 15.86 8.39
N ALA A 63 -0.32 15.71 9.20
CA ALA A 63 -0.85 14.41 9.58
C ALA A 63 -1.21 13.56 8.34
N LEU A 64 -1.96 14.14 7.40
CA LEU A 64 -2.33 13.45 6.16
C LEU A 64 -1.11 13.02 5.33
N LEU A 65 -0.06 13.84 5.26
CA LEU A 65 1.16 13.47 4.54
C LEU A 65 1.91 12.33 5.23
N TRP A 66 1.97 12.31 6.56
CA TRP A 66 2.53 11.17 7.31
C TRP A 66 1.75 9.88 7.04
N PHE A 67 0.43 9.94 7.04
CA PHE A 67 -0.42 8.81 6.66
C PHE A 67 -0.12 8.35 5.22
N LEU A 68 -0.08 9.29 4.26
CA LEU A 68 0.21 8.98 2.86
C LEU A 68 1.59 8.35 2.70
N ARG A 69 2.62 8.86 3.40
CA ARG A 69 3.97 8.28 3.38
C ARG A 69 3.95 6.80 3.74
N ASP A 70 3.28 6.44 4.82
CA ASP A 70 3.25 5.06 5.30
C ASP A 70 2.59 4.12 4.28
N ILE A 71 1.50 4.56 3.64
CA ILE A 71 0.83 3.77 2.57
C ILE A 71 1.68 3.71 1.31
N LEU A 72 2.20 4.85 0.85
CA LEU A 72 2.96 4.96 -0.39
C LEU A 72 4.29 4.20 -0.32
N THR A 73 4.93 4.11 0.86
CA THR A 73 6.16 3.35 1.05
C THR A 73 5.95 1.86 0.75
N GLU A 74 4.84 1.28 1.23
CA GLU A 74 4.50 -0.12 0.98
C GLU A 74 4.16 -0.38 -0.50
N VAL A 75 3.38 0.50 -1.10
CA VAL A 75 3.08 0.42 -2.55
C VAL A 75 4.38 0.50 -3.35
N GLN A 76 5.25 1.46 -3.03
CA GLN A 76 6.52 1.68 -3.71
C GLN A 76 7.48 0.49 -3.58
N ARG A 77 7.46 -0.21 -2.44
CA ARG A 77 8.21 -1.46 -2.25
C ARG A 77 7.77 -2.52 -3.26
N ILE A 78 6.47 -2.73 -3.42
CA ILE A 78 5.92 -3.69 -4.37
C ILE A 78 6.26 -3.32 -5.80
N ASN A 79 6.17 -2.05 -6.17
CA ASN A 79 6.49 -1.58 -7.52
C ASN A 79 7.92 -1.91 -7.93
N LYS A 80 8.86 -1.67 -7.02
CA LYS A 80 10.28 -1.99 -7.24
C LYS A 80 10.49 -3.50 -7.43
N LEU A 81 9.67 -4.35 -6.80
CA LEU A 81 9.70 -5.79 -7.06
C LEU A 81 9.22 -6.09 -8.49
N PHE A 82 8.15 -5.46 -8.95
CA PHE A 82 7.66 -5.61 -10.34
C PHE A 82 8.64 -5.08 -11.39
N GLU A 83 9.42 -4.06 -11.06
CA GLU A 83 10.48 -3.50 -11.92
C GLU A 83 11.78 -4.33 -11.92
N SER A 84 11.90 -5.32 -11.04
CA SER A 84 13.10 -6.15 -10.96
C SER A 84 13.27 -7.05 -12.19
N ASN A 85 14.50 -7.11 -12.72
CA ASN A 85 14.82 -7.97 -13.88
C ASN A 85 14.67 -9.47 -13.59
N ASP A 86 14.78 -9.87 -12.32
CA ASP A 86 14.72 -11.27 -11.87
C ASP A 86 13.43 -11.57 -11.09
N ALA A 87 12.36 -10.81 -11.34
CA ALA A 87 11.13 -10.93 -10.56
C ALA A 87 10.43 -12.28 -10.80
N ASN A 88 10.30 -13.09 -9.75
CA ASN A 88 9.56 -14.35 -9.83
C ASN A 88 8.04 -14.08 -9.90
N PRO A 89 7.33 -14.45 -10.98
CA PRO A 89 5.91 -14.13 -11.16
C PRO A 89 4.99 -14.68 -10.06
N THR A 90 5.29 -15.86 -9.52
CA THR A 90 4.51 -16.46 -8.42
C THR A 90 4.71 -15.70 -7.10
N LYS A 91 5.92 -15.21 -6.84
CA LYS A 91 6.23 -14.41 -5.66
C LYS A 91 5.66 -12.99 -5.76
N LEU A 92 5.75 -12.36 -6.93
CA LEU A 92 5.14 -11.05 -7.21
C LEU A 92 3.64 -11.07 -6.93
N HIS A 93 2.97 -12.13 -7.37
CA HIS A 93 1.55 -12.31 -7.12
C HIS A 93 1.25 -12.37 -5.62
N SER A 94 1.95 -13.22 -4.86
CA SER A 94 1.74 -13.32 -3.41
C SER A 94 2.03 -12.01 -2.67
N GLU A 95 3.03 -11.25 -3.11
CA GLU A 95 3.38 -9.95 -2.52
C GLU A 95 2.30 -8.89 -2.79
N LEU A 96 1.71 -8.89 -3.99
CA LEU A 96 0.60 -7.99 -4.32
C LEU A 96 -0.67 -8.34 -3.55
N VAL A 97 -1.00 -9.63 -3.41
CA VAL A 97 -2.13 -10.07 -2.58
C VAL A 97 -1.91 -9.66 -1.11
N SER A 98 -0.71 -9.89 -0.58
CA SER A 98 -0.36 -9.51 0.79
C SER A 98 -0.44 -8.00 1.03
N LEU A 99 -0.06 -7.17 0.04
CA LEU A 99 -0.26 -5.72 0.09
C LEU A 99 -1.75 -5.37 0.20
N ILE A 100 -2.59 -5.95 -0.65
CA ILE A 100 -4.04 -5.70 -0.65
C ILE A 100 -4.66 -6.11 0.70
N GLU A 101 -4.31 -7.29 1.21
CA GLU A 101 -4.76 -7.77 2.53
C GLU A 101 -4.32 -6.82 3.66
N THR A 102 -3.07 -6.35 3.62
CA THR A 102 -2.55 -5.38 4.57
C THR A 102 -3.33 -4.06 4.52
N LEU A 103 -3.60 -3.54 3.32
CA LEU A 103 -4.38 -2.32 3.13
C LEU A 103 -5.83 -2.47 3.61
N VAL A 104 -6.47 -3.62 3.33
CA VAL A 104 -7.81 -3.94 3.82
C VAL A 104 -7.82 -3.98 5.35
N SER A 105 -6.89 -4.73 5.96
CA SER A 105 -6.81 -4.86 7.42
C SER A 105 -6.62 -3.53 8.16
N LYS A 106 -6.03 -2.51 7.50
CA LYS A 106 -5.89 -1.16 8.05
C LYS A 106 -7.19 -0.37 8.13
N ILE A 107 -8.17 -0.66 7.28
CA ILE A 107 -9.42 0.11 7.19
C ILE A 107 -10.67 -0.71 7.51
N THR A 108 -10.57 -2.02 7.71
CA THR A 108 -11.69 -2.88 8.07
C THR A 108 -11.64 -3.33 9.53
N ILE A 109 -12.81 -3.66 10.07
CA ILE A 109 -12.91 -4.20 11.42
C ILE A 109 -12.22 -5.59 11.46
N PRO A 110 -11.31 -5.87 12.43
CA PRO A 110 -10.50 -7.10 12.46
C PRO A 110 -11.28 -8.41 12.40
N ARG A 111 -12.55 -8.40 12.86
CA ARG A 111 -13.44 -9.58 12.84
C ARG A 111 -13.81 -10.03 11.42
N PHE A 112 -13.60 -9.17 10.43
CA PHE A 112 -13.94 -9.43 9.03
C PHE A 112 -12.70 -9.62 8.13
N ASN A 113 -11.49 -9.79 8.68
CA ASN A 113 -10.26 -9.97 7.89
C ASN A 113 -10.18 -11.26 7.06
N LYS A 114 -11.22 -12.11 7.07
CA LYS A 114 -11.35 -13.31 6.21
C LYS A 114 -12.25 -13.10 4.99
N ILE A 115 -12.65 -11.86 4.70
CA ILE A 115 -13.46 -11.55 3.52
C ILE A 115 -12.65 -11.86 2.26
N ASN A 116 -13.31 -12.49 1.29
CA ASN A 116 -12.77 -12.54 -0.06
C ASN A 116 -12.91 -11.15 -0.69
N ILE A 117 -11.85 -10.35 -0.59
CA ILE A 117 -11.78 -8.97 -1.05
C ILE A 117 -12.12 -8.90 -2.56
N PHE A 118 -11.89 -9.96 -3.34
CA PHE A 118 -12.16 -10.01 -4.77
C PHE A 118 -13.64 -10.23 -5.12
N LYS A 119 -14.46 -10.70 -4.18
CA LYS A 119 -15.88 -11.00 -4.41
C LYS A 119 -16.83 -10.03 -3.72
N GLU A 120 -16.36 -9.37 -2.66
CA GLU A 120 -17.19 -8.53 -1.81
C GLU A 120 -16.82 -7.04 -1.89
N ASN A 121 -17.81 -6.19 -1.62
CA ASN A 121 -17.62 -4.74 -1.57
C ASN A 121 -17.05 -4.31 -0.21
N ILE A 122 -15.81 -3.82 -0.23
CA ILE A 122 -15.05 -3.41 0.96
C ILE A 122 -15.77 -2.31 1.75
N LYS A 123 -16.57 -1.47 1.08
CA LYS A 123 -17.30 -0.35 1.71
C LYS A 123 -18.21 -0.77 2.86
N ASN A 124 -18.70 -2.01 2.85
CA ASN A 124 -19.59 -2.55 3.87
C ASN A 124 -18.89 -2.82 5.20
N TYR A 125 -17.56 -2.86 5.22
CA TYR A 125 -16.75 -3.32 6.35
C TYR A 125 -15.80 -2.25 6.90
N LEU A 126 -15.92 -1.02 6.40
CA LEU A 126 -15.05 0.10 6.77
C LEU A 126 -15.22 0.46 8.26
N ASP A 127 -14.10 0.52 8.96
CA ASP A 127 -14.01 1.03 10.32
C ASP A 127 -13.65 2.52 10.29
N LYS A 128 -14.61 3.36 10.67
CA LYS A 128 -14.41 4.83 10.76
C LYS A 128 -13.42 5.24 11.85
N ARG A 129 -13.13 4.33 12.80
CA ARG A 129 -12.22 4.56 13.94
C ARG A 129 -10.95 3.74 13.82
N CYS A 130 -10.61 3.30 12.61
CA CYS A 130 -9.38 2.55 12.39
C CYS A 130 -8.14 3.38 12.74
N HIS A 131 -7.10 2.69 13.20
CA HIS A 131 -5.81 3.28 13.52
C HIS A 131 -5.02 3.53 12.22
N LEU A 132 -4.82 4.80 11.87
CA LEU A 132 -4.24 5.19 10.58
C LEU A 132 -2.71 5.34 10.61
N GLY A 133 -2.07 5.10 11.76
CA GLY A 133 -0.61 5.12 11.90
C GLY A 133 -0.16 5.99 13.07
N TYR A 134 0.94 5.61 13.72
CA TYR A 134 1.37 6.23 14.98
C TYR A 134 1.58 7.74 14.85
N LYS A 135 2.26 8.19 13.79
CA LYS A 135 2.52 9.63 13.57
C LYS A 135 1.24 10.42 13.30
N PHE A 136 0.33 9.88 12.51
CA PHE A 136 -0.98 10.46 12.25
C PHE A 136 -1.76 10.65 13.56
N GLU A 137 -1.91 9.57 14.34
CA GLU A 137 -2.65 9.61 15.61
C GLU A 137 -1.99 10.55 16.63
N SER A 138 -0.66 10.56 16.69
CA SER A 138 0.09 11.44 17.61
C SER A 138 -0.11 12.93 17.29
N ILE A 139 -0.19 13.30 16.00
CA ILE A 139 -0.43 14.69 15.59
C ILE A 139 -1.87 15.08 15.91
N LEU A 140 -2.85 14.22 15.60
CA LEU A 140 -4.25 14.50 15.94
C LEU A 140 -4.47 14.64 17.44
N GLN A 141 -3.86 13.77 18.26
CA GLN A 141 -3.97 13.87 19.71
C GLN A 141 -3.43 15.20 20.23
N LYS A 142 -2.26 15.64 19.75
CA LYS A 142 -1.71 16.96 20.12
C LYS A 142 -2.65 18.10 19.73
N LEU A 143 -3.22 18.06 18.53
CA LEU A 143 -4.15 19.09 18.08
C LEU A 143 -5.45 19.12 18.91
N LYS A 144 -5.90 17.96 19.41
CA LYS A 144 -7.02 17.90 20.37
C LYS A 144 -6.64 18.51 21.70
N ASP A 145 -5.47 18.15 22.23
CA ASP A 145 -4.98 18.64 23.52
C ASP A 145 -4.82 20.18 23.50
N ASP A 146 -4.41 20.73 22.36
CA ASP A 146 -4.26 22.18 22.13
C ASP A 146 -5.59 22.89 21.74
N ASN A 147 -6.73 22.19 21.70
CA ASN A 147 -8.04 22.69 21.23
C ASN A 147 -8.03 23.26 19.79
N HIS A 148 -7.13 22.78 18.93
CA HIS A 148 -7.01 23.18 17.52
C HIS A 148 -7.68 22.20 16.55
N LEU A 149 -8.31 21.12 17.03
CA LEU A 149 -9.02 20.13 16.21
C LEU A 149 -10.46 19.94 16.71
N ARG A 150 -11.42 20.24 15.83
CA ARG A 150 -12.83 19.91 16.06
C ARG A 150 -13.10 18.46 15.65
N GLU A 151 -14.08 17.83 16.29
CA GLU A 151 -14.47 16.44 15.99
C GLU A 151 -14.92 16.27 14.52
N GLU A 152 -15.59 17.27 13.95
CA GLU A 152 -16.00 17.28 12.54
C GLU A 152 -14.79 17.25 11.59
N ASP A 153 -13.75 18.05 11.88
CA ASP A 153 -12.54 18.12 11.07
C ASP A 153 -11.76 16.80 11.16
N GLU A 154 -11.67 16.20 12.35
CA GLU A 154 -11.05 14.88 12.52
C GLU A 154 -11.78 13.81 11.69
N ASN A 155 -13.11 13.76 11.79
CA ASN A 155 -13.92 12.79 11.04
C ASN A 155 -13.71 12.96 9.54
N TYR A 156 -13.64 14.20 9.06
CA TYR A 156 -13.34 14.50 7.66
C TYR A 156 -11.95 14.01 7.24
N LEU A 157 -10.91 14.23 8.06
CA LEU A 157 -9.55 13.73 7.78
C LEU A 157 -9.50 12.20 7.71
N ARG A 158 -10.12 11.52 8.68
CA ARG A 158 -10.19 10.06 8.73
C ARG A 158 -10.94 9.50 7.52
N GLU A 159 -12.09 10.09 7.19
CA GLU A 159 -12.85 9.70 6.01
C GLU A 159 -12.03 9.86 4.72
N ARG A 160 -11.28 10.95 4.59
CA ARG A 160 -10.42 11.20 3.43
C ARG A 160 -9.29 10.16 3.32
N ALA A 161 -8.68 9.78 4.43
CA ALA A 161 -7.65 8.73 4.51
C ALA A 161 -8.22 7.34 4.17
N ILE A 162 -9.36 6.97 4.74
CA ILE A 162 -10.06 5.71 4.46
C ILE A 162 -10.48 5.63 3.00
N ASN A 163 -11.05 6.71 2.46
CA ASN A 163 -11.46 6.79 1.05
C ASN A 163 -10.26 6.67 0.10
N PHE A 164 -9.10 7.22 0.47
CA PHE A 164 -7.87 7.04 -0.30
C PHE A 164 -7.47 5.57 -0.37
N VAL A 165 -7.43 4.86 0.76
CA VAL A 165 -7.07 3.43 0.79
C VAL A 165 -8.11 2.59 0.06
N GLY A 166 -9.41 2.86 0.26
CA GLY A 166 -10.48 2.18 -0.44
C GLY A 166 -10.35 2.32 -1.97
N LYS A 167 -10.09 3.55 -2.47
CA LYS A 167 -9.83 3.77 -3.90
C LYS A 167 -8.56 3.07 -4.38
N LEU A 168 -7.48 3.13 -3.59
CA LEU A 168 -6.22 2.44 -3.91
C LEU A 168 -6.42 0.94 -4.05
N ILE A 169 -7.18 0.30 -3.16
CA ILE A 169 -7.46 -1.13 -3.24
C ILE A 169 -8.24 -1.47 -4.51
N GLU A 170 -9.29 -0.70 -4.85
CA GLU A 170 -10.05 -0.94 -6.09
C GLU A 170 -9.18 -0.77 -7.34
N GLU A 171 -8.31 0.23 -7.33
CA GLU A 171 -7.31 0.46 -8.37
C GLU A 171 -6.26 -0.66 -8.46
N LEU A 172 -5.82 -1.24 -7.33
CA LEU A 172 -4.92 -2.40 -7.35
C LEU A 172 -5.63 -3.65 -7.86
N LYS A 173 -6.90 -3.84 -7.50
CA LYS A 173 -7.73 -4.97 -7.95
C LYS A 173 -8.00 -4.93 -9.45
N SER A 174 -8.26 -3.75 -10.02
CA SER A 174 -8.50 -3.60 -11.46
C SER A 174 -7.27 -3.93 -12.32
N ARG A 175 -6.07 -3.93 -11.73
CA ARG A 175 -4.81 -4.27 -12.39
C ARG A 175 -4.42 -5.74 -12.22
N LEU A 176 -5.15 -6.50 -11.41
CA LEU A 176 -4.95 -7.94 -11.30
C LEU A 176 -5.60 -8.66 -12.49
N PRO A 177 -4.94 -9.67 -13.05
CA PRO A 177 -5.47 -10.37 -14.21
C PRO A 177 -6.60 -11.32 -13.77
N GLU A 178 -7.58 -11.55 -14.67
CA GLU A 178 -8.78 -12.37 -14.40
C GLU A 178 -8.44 -13.83 -14.02
N ASN A 179 -7.26 -14.32 -14.43
CA ASN A 179 -6.77 -15.66 -14.16
C ASN A 179 -6.08 -15.79 -12.78
N LEU A 180 -6.52 -15.02 -11.78
CA LEU A 180 -5.98 -15.04 -10.42
C LEU A 180 -5.97 -16.45 -9.81
N GLU A 181 -7.08 -17.17 -9.97
CA GLU A 181 -7.21 -18.57 -9.51
C GLU A 181 -6.22 -19.50 -10.22
N VAL A 182 -5.84 -19.20 -11.46
CA VAL A 182 -4.83 -19.96 -12.21
C VAL A 182 -3.45 -19.68 -11.66
N MET A 183 -3.12 -18.41 -11.40
CA MET A 183 -1.83 -18.03 -10.83
C MET A 183 -1.63 -18.61 -9.43
N GLU A 184 -2.69 -18.62 -8.61
CA GLU A 184 -2.67 -19.27 -7.30
C GLU A 184 -2.39 -20.78 -7.45
N LYS A 185 -3.06 -21.46 -8.39
CA LYS A 185 -2.84 -22.90 -8.64
C LYS A 185 -1.45 -23.17 -9.24
N VAL A 186 -0.93 -22.31 -10.11
CA VAL A 186 0.42 -22.43 -10.68
C VAL A 186 1.50 -22.24 -9.61
N SER A 187 1.21 -21.53 -8.51
CA SER A 187 2.14 -21.42 -7.38
C SER A 187 2.47 -22.78 -6.74
N TYR A 188 1.63 -23.81 -6.91
CA TYR A 188 1.83 -25.15 -6.35
C TYR A 188 3.07 -25.83 -6.94
N ILE A 189 3.42 -25.50 -8.19
CA ILE A 189 4.64 -25.97 -8.87
C ILE A 189 5.76 -24.92 -8.86
N SER A 190 5.64 -23.86 -8.05
CA SER A 190 6.73 -22.90 -7.89
C SER A 190 7.98 -23.58 -7.34
N VAL A 191 9.16 -23.00 -7.63
CA VAL A 191 10.45 -23.51 -7.12
C VAL A 191 10.40 -23.70 -5.61
N GLY A 192 9.90 -22.71 -4.85
CA GLY A 192 9.79 -22.79 -3.40
C GLY A 192 8.94 -23.96 -2.90
N ASN A 193 7.79 -24.21 -3.53
CA ASN A 193 6.89 -25.30 -3.15
C ASN A 193 7.34 -26.66 -3.67
N SER A 194 8.09 -26.70 -4.78
CA SER A 194 8.62 -27.93 -5.36
C SER A 194 9.77 -28.51 -4.54
N PHE A 195 10.55 -27.64 -3.89
CA PHE A 195 11.68 -28.00 -3.01
C PHE A 195 11.30 -28.04 -1.53
N SER A 196 10.05 -27.74 -1.14
CA SER A 196 9.64 -27.81 0.26
C SER A 196 9.47 -29.27 0.71
N HIS A 197 9.73 -29.54 2.00
CA HIS A 197 9.44 -30.87 2.59
C HIS A 197 7.94 -31.16 2.63
N ASN A 198 7.11 -30.13 2.84
CA ASN A 198 5.67 -30.23 2.83
C ASN A 198 5.12 -29.74 1.49
N LYS A 199 5.20 -30.60 0.46
CA LYS A 199 4.69 -30.27 -0.87
C LYS A 199 3.15 -30.21 -0.85
N PRO A 200 2.55 -29.13 -1.36
CA PRO A 200 1.10 -29.07 -1.53
C PRO A 200 0.64 -30.09 -2.58
N SER A 201 -0.55 -30.65 -2.40
CA SER A 201 -1.14 -31.59 -3.37
C SER A 201 -1.34 -30.92 -4.72
N LEU A 202 -0.92 -31.57 -5.81
CA LEU A 202 -1.10 -31.08 -7.19
C LEU A 202 -2.50 -31.39 -7.73
N VAL A 203 -3.30 -32.20 -7.03
CA VAL A 203 -4.66 -32.58 -7.44
C VAL A 203 -5.52 -31.38 -7.84
N PRO A 204 -5.58 -30.27 -7.07
CA PRO A 204 -6.38 -29.10 -7.46
C PRO A 204 -5.91 -28.43 -8.76
N LEU A 205 -4.61 -28.49 -9.06
CA LEU A 205 -4.03 -27.97 -10.30
C LEU A 205 -4.35 -28.90 -11.49
N LEU A 206 -4.23 -30.21 -11.29
CA LEU A 206 -4.51 -31.22 -12.33
C LEU A 206 -6.00 -31.25 -12.71
N GLN A 207 -6.88 -31.15 -11.71
CA GLN A 207 -8.32 -30.99 -11.92
C GLN A 207 -8.64 -29.69 -12.68
N PHE A 208 -7.95 -28.59 -12.37
CA PHE A 208 -8.14 -27.33 -13.07
C PHE A 208 -7.78 -27.40 -14.56
N PHE A 209 -6.77 -28.20 -14.92
CA PHE A 209 -6.41 -28.45 -16.33
C PHE A 209 -7.24 -29.57 -16.99
N ASN A 210 -8.33 -30.02 -16.36
CA ASN A 210 -9.19 -31.10 -16.83
C ASN A 210 -8.41 -32.39 -17.17
N LYS A 211 -7.41 -32.74 -16.36
CA LYS A 211 -6.69 -34.01 -16.51
C LYS A 211 -7.62 -35.18 -16.14
N PRO A 212 -7.59 -36.29 -16.90
CA PRO A 212 -8.43 -37.44 -16.61
C PRO A 212 -7.94 -38.11 -15.32
N GLU A 213 -8.86 -38.65 -14.52
CA GLU A 213 -8.58 -39.19 -13.17
C GLU A 213 -7.48 -40.27 -13.17
N GLN A 214 -7.44 -41.09 -14.22
CA GLN A 214 -6.42 -42.10 -14.46
C GLN A 214 -4.98 -41.56 -14.54
N ASP A 215 -4.80 -40.27 -14.87
CA ASP A 215 -3.48 -39.62 -14.95
C ASP A 215 -3.13 -38.83 -13.68
N ILE A 216 -4.10 -38.58 -12.78
CA ILE A 216 -3.90 -37.74 -11.59
C ILE A 216 -3.02 -38.45 -10.55
N ASP A 217 -3.37 -39.69 -10.19
CA ASP A 217 -2.64 -40.45 -9.16
C ASP A 217 -1.17 -40.73 -9.55
N PRO A 218 -0.84 -41.10 -10.81
CA PRO A 218 0.55 -41.25 -11.23
C PRO A 218 1.35 -39.95 -11.08
N ILE A 219 0.79 -38.80 -11.48
CA ILE A 219 1.49 -37.51 -11.46
C ILE A 219 1.68 -37.00 -10.02
N GLU A 220 0.67 -37.15 -9.16
CA GLU A 220 0.75 -36.79 -7.74
C GLU A 220 1.78 -37.65 -6.99
N ASN A 221 1.90 -38.93 -7.35
CA ASN A 221 2.92 -39.80 -6.75
C ASN A 221 4.34 -39.42 -7.22
N LEU A 222 4.53 -39.11 -8.50
CA LEU A 222 5.81 -38.67 -9.05
C LEU A 222 6.33 -37.38 -8.39
N SER A 223 5.45 -36.42 -8.09
CA SER A 223 5.83 -35.15 -7.47
C SER A 223 6.31 -35.30 -6.01
N ARG A 224 5.88 -36.38 -5.32
CA ARG A 224 6.26 -36.71 -3.94
C ARG A 224 7.55 -37.51 -3.83
N ILE A 225 8.03 -38.09 -4.93
CA ILE A 225 9.33 -38.77 -4.96
C ILE A 225 10.39 -37.71 -4.64
N HIS A 226 11.09 -37.91 -3.53
CA HIS A 226 12.22 -37.09 -3.16
C HIS A 226 13.29 -37.25 -4.25
N LEU A 227 13.84 -36.14 -4.76
CA LEU A 227 15.18 -36.15 -5.34
C LEU A 227 16.11 -36.46 -4.17
N ILE A 228 16.30 -37.76 -3.90
CA ILE A 228 17.37 -38.26 -3.05
C ILE A 228 18.61 -38.27 -3.94
N GLU A 229 19.34 -37.16 -3.94
CA GLU A 229 20.80 -37.11 -4.11
C GLU A 229 21.37 -36.00 -3.22
#